data_AF-A0A7D8ULZ1-F1
#
_entry.id   AF-A0A7D8ULZ1-F1
#
_cell.length_a   1.000
_cell.length_b   1.000
_cell.length_c   1.000
_cell.angle_alpha   90.00
_cell.angle_beta   90.00
_cell.angle_gamma   90.00
#
_symmetry.space_group_name_H-M   'P 1'
#
loop_
_entity.id
_entity.type
_entity.pdbx_description
1 polymer ?
#
loop_
_entity_poly.entity_id
_entity_poly.type
_entity_poly.pdbx_seq_one_letter_code
_entity_poly.pdbx_strand_id
1 'polypeptide(L)'
;MTLPIHSLQYPSARPLLDGEHKHMEYFQSVCAGEFSLFFERPEWEQIILQGSLAEPALHHAALAIGALTRSRYHPDTWQTSSANSFSIRHYSIAIQDLHRRLDGSSQSLELAVLTSVVFSLIEFLLGLDSQVEIHIQSGCAMLENL
;
A
#
# COMPACT_ATOMS: atom_id res chain seq x y z
N MET A 1 4.87 -6.56 -20.81
CA MET A 1 4.75 -5.09 -20.81
C MET A 1 5.28 -4.60 -19.48
N THR A 2 6.48 -4.05 -19.47
CA THR A 2 7.03 -3.33 -18.30
C THR A 2 6.32 -1.99 -18.22
N LEU A 3 5.51 -1.76 -17.18
CA LEU A 3 4.96 -0.44 -16.90
C LEU A 3 6.15 0.54 -16.79
N PRO A 4 6.18 1.65 -17.54
CA PRO A 4 7.31 2.57 -17.47
C PRO A 4 7.27 3.29 -16.12
N ILE A 5 8.13 2.86 -15.18
CA ILE A 5 8.30 3.41 -13.81
C ILE A 5 8.88 4.86 -13.82
N HIS A 6 8.95 5.52 -14.98
CA HIS A 6 9.64 6.80 -15.16
C HIS A 6 8.86 8.05 -14.72
N SER A 7 7.66 7.92 -14.14
CA SER A 7 6.79 9.08 -13.84
C SER A 7 6.35 9.25 -12.39
N LEU A 8 7.05 8.67 -11.42
CA LEU A 8 6.88 9.02 -10.00
C LEU A 8 7.70 10.29 -9.67
N GLN A 9 7.48 11.39 -10.40
CA GLN A 9 8.04 12.70 -10.05
C GLN A 9 7.13 13.38 -9.02
N TYR A 10 7.09 12.81 -7.81
CA TYR A 10 6.42 13.39 -6.67
C TYR A 10 7.44 13.67 -5.57
N PRO A 11 7.25 14.70 -4.72
CA PRO A 11 8.08 14.85 -3.52
C PRO A 11 8.09 13.53 -2.75
N SER A 12 9.30 13.08 -2.39
CA SER A 12 9.50 11.87 -1.61
C SER A 12 8.56 11.81 -0.42
N ALA A 13 8.09 10.61 -0.09
CA ALA A 13 7.27 10.43 1.10
C ALA A 13 7.96 11.04 2.33
N ARG A 14 7.16 11.51 3.27
CA ARG A 14 7.67 12.18 4.47
C ARG A 14 8.63 11.28 5.25
N PRO A 15 9.53 11.87 6.07
CA PRO A 15 10.34 11.10 7.00
C PRO A 15 9.48 10.27 7.97
N LEU A 16 10.01 9.11 8.34
CA LEU A 16 9.41 8.20 9.33
C LEU A 16 9.53 8.80 10.74
N LEU A 17 8.50 8.60 11.54
CA LEU A 17 8.52 8.88 12.98
C LEU A 17 9.01 7.65 13.76
N ASP A 18 9.47 7.82 15.00
CA ASP A 18 10.07 6.74 15.81
C ASP A 18 9.18 5.47 15.88
N GLY A 19 7.86 5.64 16.00
CA GLY A 19 6.90 4.53 16.05
C GLY A 19 6.64 3.82 14.71
N GLU A 20 7.07 4.41 13.59
CA GLU A 20 6.78 3.96 12.23
C GLU A 20 7.91 3.12 11.63
N HIS A 21 9.16 3.35 12.07
CA HIS A 21 10.36 2.72 11.53
C HIS A 21 10.26 1.20 11.46
N LYS A 22 9.91 0.55 12.58
CA LYS A 22 9.77 -0.92 12.66
C LYS A 22 8.70 -1.48 11.71
N HIS A 23 7.66 -0.70 11.40
CA HIS A 23 6.56 -1.13 10.53
C HIS A 23 6.96 -0.98 9.07
N MET A 24 7.63 0.12 8.72
CA MET A 24 8.19 0.31 7.39
C MET A 24 9.31 -0.71 7.11
N GLU A 25 10.20 -0.95 8.07
CA GLU A 25 11.26 -1.96 7.96
C GLU A 25 10.68 -3.36 7.72
N TYR A 26 9.65 -3.74 8.50
CA TYR A 26 8.97 -5.02 8.31
C TYR A 26 8.27 -5.10 6.94
N PHE A 27 7.65 -4.01 6.49
CA PHE A 27 7.08 -3.95 5.15
C PHE A 27 8.15 -4.16 4.07
N GLN A 28 9.27 -3.45 4.16
CA GLN A 28 10.34 -3.50 3.16
C GLN A 28 11.04 -4.86 3.12
N SER A 29 11.26 -5.48 4.28
CA SER A 29 12.01 -6.74 4.39
C SER A 29 11.16 -7.99 4.21
N VAL A 30 9.85 -7.91 4.46
CA VAL A 30 8.94 -9.07 4.44
C VAL A 30 7.80 -8.84 3.47
N CYS A 31 6.96 -7.84 3.72
CA CYS A 31 5.68 -7.70 3.00
C CYS A 31 5.85 -7.38 1.52
N ALA A 32 6.87 -6.59 1.13
CA ALA A 32 7.08 -6.23 -0.26
C ALA A 32 7.35 -7.46 -1.15
N GLY A 33 8.12 -8.44 -0.65
CA GLY A 33 8.39 -9.70 -1.35
C GLY A 33 7.13 -10.58 -1.50
N GLU A 34 6.16 -10.47 -0.59
CA GLU A 34 4.90 -11.21 -0.67
C GLU A 34 4.08 -10.80 -1.90
N PHE A 35 4.16 -9.55 -2.36
CA PHE A 35 3.52 -9.12 -3.61
C PHE A 35 4.11 -9.85 -4.83
N SER A 36 5.43 -10.02 -4.88
CA SER A 36 6.08 -10.79 -5.96
C SER A 36 5.65 -12.25 -5.98
N LEU A 37 5.52 -12.86 -4.79
CA LEU A 37 5.06 -14.24 -4.65
C LEU A 37 3.59 -14.38 -5.04
N PHE A 38 2.72 -13.48 -4.58
CA PHE A 38 1.29 -13.51 -4.85
C PHE A 38 0.98 -13.33 -6.34
N PHE A 39 1.66 -12.40 -7.01
CA PHE A 39 1.46 -12.14 -8.43
C PHE A 39 2.31 -13.02 -9.36
N GLU A 40 3.18 -13.87 -8.81
CA GLU A 40 4.15 -14.70 -9.55
C GLU A 40 5.02 -13.86 -10.51
N ARG A 41 5.39 -12.65 -10.07
CA ARG A 41 6.02 -11.62 -10.90
C ARG A 41 7.03 -10.82 -10.04
N PRO A 42 8.34 -11.01 -10.24
CA PRO A 42 9.37 -10.43 -9.38
C PRO A 42 9.42 -8.89 -9.42
N GLU A 43 8.84 -8.27 -10.45
CA GLU A 43 8.82 -6.82 -10.61
C GLU A 43 7.97 -6.12 -9.53
N TRP A 44 7.01 -6.83 -8.93
CA TRP A 44 6.09 -6.25 -7.96
C TRP A 44 6.77 -5.79 -6.67
N GLU A 45 7.71 -6.57 -6.15
CA GLU A 45 8.47 -6.15 -4.97
C GLU A 45 9.15 -4.80 -5.21
N GLN A 46 9.83 -4.64 -6.35
CA GLN A 46 10.48 -3.37 -6.67
C GLN A 46 9.47 -2.24 -6.87
N ILE A 47 8.37 -2.48 -7.59
CA ILE A 47 7.31 -1.48 -7.83
C ILE A 47 6.74 -0.98 -6.49
N ILE A 48 6.43 -1.90 -5.58
CA ILE A 48 5.84 -1.60 -4.28
C ILE A 48 6.84 -0.88 -3.36
N LEU A 49 8.10 -1.31 -3.34
CA LEU A 49 9.16 -0.63 -2.59
C LEU A 49 9.35 0.80 -3.08
N GLN A 50 9.56 0.99 -4.39
CA GLN A 50 9.75 2.33 -4.97
C GLN A 50 8.52 3.21 -4.77
N GLY A 51 7.33 2.67 -4.97
CA GLY A 51 6.07 3.36 -4.71
C GLY A 51 5.95 3.83 -3.26
N SER A 52 6.27 3.00 -2.28
CA SER A 52 6.20 3.37 -0.84
C SER A 52 7.22 4.45 -0.42
N LEU A 53 8.28 4.65 -1.19
CA LEU A 53 9.27 5.71 -0.97
C LEU A 53 8.91 7.02 -1.70
N ALA A 54 8.25 6.91 -2.85
CA ALA A 54 7.95 8.06 -3.72
C ALA A 54 6.55 8.65 -3.49
N GLU A 55 5.55 7.83 -3.18
CA GLU A 55 4.14 8.23 -3.17
C GLU A 55 3.58 8.22 -1.74
N PRO A 56 3.08 9.36 -1.21
CA PRO A 56 2.57 9.44 0.16
C PRO A 56 1.46 8.43 0.48
N ALA A 57 0.55 8.17 -0.47
CA ALA A 57 -0.51 7.19 -0.31
C ALA A 57 0.05 5.78 -0.08
N LEU A 58 1.01 5.35 -0.90
CA LEU A 58 1.66 4.04 -0.78
C LEU A 58 2.55 3.97 0.45
N HIS A 59 3.18 5.06 0.86
CA HIS A 59 3.95 5.12 2.10
C HIS A 59 3.08 4.82 3.32
N HIS A 60 1.94 5.51 3.44
CA HIS A 60 1.02 5.29 4.54
C HIS A 60 0.38 3.89 4.47
N ALA A 61 0.09 3.39 3.27
CA ALA A 61 -0.39 2.03 3.08
C ALA A 61 0.64 0.97 3.53
N ALA A 62 1.91 1.17 3.19
CA ALA A 62 3.03 0.31 3.60
C ALA A 62 3.15 0.22 5.13
N LEU A 63 3.02 1.36 5.83
CA LEU A 63 2.99 1.37 7.30
C LEU A 63 1.84 0.54 7.87
N ALA A 64 0.64 0.66 7.30
CA ALA A 64 -0.52 -0.13 7.72
C ALA A 64 -0.30 -1.64 7.50
N ILE A 65 0.17 -2.03 6.31
CA ILE A 65 0.46 -3.44 6.00
C ILE A 65 1.54 -4.00 6.91
N GLY A 66 2.65 -3.27 7.10
CA GLY A 66 3.74 -3.70 7.97
C GLY A 66 3.27 -3.88 9.43
N ALA A 67 2.39 -3.01 9.92
CA ALA A 67 1.81 -3.15 11.26
C ALA A 67 0.87 -4.36 11.40
N LEU A 68 -0.07 -4.53 10.46
CA LEU A 68 -1.02 -5.66 10.47
C LEU A 68 -0.30 -6.99 10.33
N THR A 69 0.60 -7.10 9.35
CA THR A 69 1.31 -8.34 9.02
C THR A 69 2.23 -8.76 10.16
N ARG A 70 3.00 -7.82 10.73
CA ARG A 70 3.84 -8.08 11.91
C ARG A 70 3.00 -8.52 13.12
N SER A 71 1.82 -7.92 13.33
CA SER A 71 0.92 -8.33 14.41
C SER A 71 0.33 -9.73 14.21
N ARG A 72 0.10 -10.14 12.96
CA ARG A 72 -0.40 -11.49 12.63
C ARG A 72 0.66 -12.57 12.81
N TYR A 73 1.90 -12.31 12.37
CA TYR A 73 2.99 -13.28 12.49
C TYR A 73 3.67 -13.31 13.86
N HIS A 74 3.63 -12.20 14.60
CA HIS A 74 4.28 -12.06 15.92
C HIS A 74 3.33 -11.47 16.98
N PRO A 75 2.22 -12.16 17.31
CA PRO A 75 1.18 -11.64 18.21
C PRO A 75 1.68 -11.32 19.62
N ASP A 76 2.70 -12.04 20.10
CA ASP A 76 3.29 -11.82 21.44
C ASP A 76 4.08 -10.51 21.53
N THR A 77 4.51 -9.95 20.40
CA THR A 77 5.32 -8.71 20.35
C THR A 77 4.48 -7.44 20.15
N TRP A 78 3.24 -7.58 19.67
CA TRP A 78 2.39 -6.44 19.39
C TRP A 78 0.91 -6.79 19.49
N GLN A 79 0.18 -6.04 20.29
CA GLN A 79 -1.25 -6.26 20.50
C GLN A 79 -2.05 -5.94 19.24
N THR A 80 -2.89 -6.88 18.80
CA THR A 80 -3.74 -6.75 17.61
C THR A 80 -4.57 -5.47 17.59
N SER A 81 -5.17 -5.08 18.72
CA SER A 81 -5.97 -3.85 18.83
C SER A 81 -5.14 -2.58 18.56
N SER A 82 -3.87 -2.57 18.97
CA SER A 82 -2.94 -1.47 18.69
C SER A 82 -2.53 -1.45 17.22
N ALA A 83 -2.32 -2.62 16.59
CA ALA A 83 -2.04 -2.71 15.15
C ALA A 83 -3.23 -2.22 14.32
N ASN A 84 -4.45 -2.66 14.62
CA ASN A 84 -5.64 -2.24 13.88
C ASN A 84 -5.85 -0.72 13.98
N SER A 85 -5.75 -0.15 15.19
CA SER A 85 -5.91 1.30 15.38
C SER A 85 -4.86 2.11 14.62
N PHE A 86 -3.60 1.68 14.67
CA PHE A 86 -2.52 2.30 13.89
C PHE A 86 -2.80 2.20 12.39
N SER A 87 -3.18 1.02 11.93
CA SER A 87 -3.35 0.72 10.50
C SER A 87 -4.55 1.43 9.91
N ILE A 88 -5.68 1.52 10.62
CA ILE A 88 -6.85 2.30 10.21
C ILE A 88 -6.50 3.78 10.06
N ARG A 89 -5.70 4.34 10.98
CA ARG A 89 -5.23 5.72 10.89
C ARG A 89 -4.39 5.94 9.64
N HIS A 90 -3.39 5.09 9.41
CA HIS A 90 -2.52 5.19 8.24
C HIS A 90 -3.30 4.94 6.94
N TYR A 91 -4.21 3.98 6.93
CA TYR A 91 -5.07 3.72 5.78
C TYR A 91 -5.95 4.93 5.42
N SER A 92 -6.57 5.56 6.42
CA SER A 92 -7.36 6.77 6.22
C SER A 92 -6.54 7.92 5.61
N ILE A 93 -5.29 8.08 6.05
CA ILE A 93 -4.38 9.09 5.49
C ILE A 93 -4.02 8.72 4.04
N ALA A 94 -3.74 7.44 3.76
CA ALA A 94 -3.42 6.97 2.43
C ALA A 94 -4.55 7.25 1.42
N ILE A 95 -5.81 7.02 1.80
CA ILE A 95 -6.98 7.36 0.98
C ILE A 95 -7.02 8.88 0.70
N GLN A 96 -6.79 9.71 1.72
CA GLN A 96 -6.79 11.17 1.55
C GLN A 96 -5.64 11.65 0.66
N ASP A 97 -4.45 11.04 0.78
CA ASP A 97 -3.30 11.32 -0.07
C ASP A 97 -3.59 10.95 -1.52
N LEU A 98 -4.19 9.76 -1.76
CA LEU A 98 -4.60 9.34 -3.08
C LEU A 98 -5.62 10.32 -3.68
N HIS A 99 -6.69 10.65 -2.95
CA HIS A 99 -7.70 11.59 -3.44
C HIS A 99 -7.12 12.96 -3.82
N ARG A 100 -6.12 13.46 -3.07
CA ARG A 100 -5.41 14.69 -3.42
C ARG A 100 -4.52 14.56 -4.65
N ARG A 101 -4.01 13.36 -4.92
CA ARG A 101 -3.11 13.06 -6.04
C ARG A 101 -3.85 12.78 -7.35
N LEU A 102 -5.12 12.41 -7.30
CA LEU A 102 -5.97 12.20 -8.48
C LEU A 102 -6.24 13.52 -9.20
N ASP A 103 -5.61 13.70 -10.36
CA ASP A 103 -5.76 14.87 -11.23
C ASP A 103 -6.33 14.50 -12.62
N GLY A 104 -6.65 13.23 -12.83
CA GLY A 104 -7.17 12.70 -14.10
C GLY A 104 -6.09 12.40 -15.14
N SER A 105 -4.81 12.60 -14.84
CA SER A 105 -3.70 12.15 -15.69
C SER A 105 -3.57 10.62 -15.68
N SER A 106 -2.97 10.05 -16.74
CA SER A 106 -2.66 8.62 -16.81
C SER A 106 -1.80 8.16 -15.64
N GLN A 107 -0.84 9.00 -15.19
CA GLN A 107 0.03 8.71 -14.05
C GLN A 107 -0.77 8.62 -12.74
N SER A 108 -1.75 9.52 -12.55
CA SER A 108 -2.63 9.45 -11.37
C SER A 108 -3.54 8.22 -11.41
N LEU A 109 -3.94 7.78 -12.60
CA LEU A 109 -4.74 6.57 -12.83
C LEU A 109 -3.92 5.30 -12.57
N GLU A 110 -2.67 5.22 -13.06
CA GLU A 110 -1.72 4.14 -12.76
C GLU A 110 -1.48 4.01 -11.25
N LEU A 111 -1.27 5.15 -10.57
CA LEU A 111 -1.14 5.16 -9.12
C LEU A 111 -2.41 4.67 -8.44
N ALA A 112 -3.59 5.07 -8.91
CA ALA A 112 -4.86 4.64 -8.36
C ALA A 112 -5.03 3.13 -8.43
N VAL A 113 -4.71 2.52 -9.58
CA VAL A 113 -4.70 1.06 -9.77
C VAL A 113 -3.71 0.39 -8.81
N LEU A 114 -2.49 0.92 -8.69
CA LEU A 114 -1.50 0.37 -7.78
C LEU A 114 -1.98 0.45 -6.32
N THR A 115 -2.53 1.59 -5.91
CA THR A 115 -3.07 1.76 -4.55
C THR A 115 -4.28 0.88 -4.29
N SER A 116 -5.13 0.59 -5.29
CA SER A 116 -6.29 -0.28 -5.08
C SER A 116 -5.86 -1.70 -4.70
N VAL A 117 -4.82 -2.24 -5.35
CA VAL A 117 -4.21 -3.54 -4.98
C VAL A 117 -3.71 -3.54 -3.54
N VAL A 118 -2.97 -2.48 -3.16
CA VAL A 118 -2.39 -2.36 -1.81
C VAL A 118 -3.47 -2.15 -0.75
N PHE A 119 -4.53 -1.38 -1.05
CA PHE A 119 -5.66 -1.15 -0.15
C PHE A 119 -6.48 -2.41 0.06
N SER A 120 -6.71 -3.21 -0.99
CA SER A 120 -7.35 -4.52 -0.85
C SER A 120 -6.60 -5.44 0.12
N LEU A 121 -5.26 -5.40 0.14
CA LEU A 121 -4.48 -6.15 1.14
C LEU A 121 -4.72 -5.63 2.56
N ILE A 122 -4.76 -4.31 2.77
CA ILE A 122 -5.08 -3.73 4.09
C ILE A 122 -6.47 -4.19 4.56
N GLU A 123 -7.45 -4.15 3.67
CA GLU A 123 -8.84 -4.51 3.96
C GLU A 123 -8.98 -6.00 4.27
N PHE A 124 -8.33 -6.86 3.51
CA PHE A 124 -8.21 -8.29 3.82
C PHE A 124 -7.53 -8.51 5.18
N LEU A 125 -6.47 -7.75 5.47
CA LEU A 125 -5.76 -7.83 6.74
C LEU A 125 -6.61 -7.32 7.93
N LEU A 126 -7.59 -6.46 7.69
CA LEU A 126 -8.56 -5.96 8.67
C LEU A 126 -9.85 -6.80 8.75
N GLY A 127 -10.09 -7.72 7.80
CA GLY A 127 -11.33 -8.49 7.69
C GLY A 127 -12.51 -7.68 7.14
N LEU A 128 -12.24 -6.71 6.26
CA LEU A 128 -13.22 -5.82 5.63
C LEU A 128 -13.62 -6.35 4.24
N ASP A 129 -14.22 -7.53 4.19
CA ASP A 129 -14.43 -8.28 2.95
C ASP A 129 -15.20 -7.51 1.85
N SER A 130 -16.21 -6.70 2.23
CA SER A 130 -16.97 -5.89 1.27
C SER A 130 -16.12 -4.83 0.58
N GLN A 131 -15.11 -4.29 1.29
CA GLN A 131 -14.25 -3.25 0.75
C GLN A 131 -13.21 -3.84 -0.22
N VAL A 132 -12.71 -5.04 0.08
CA VAL A 132 -11.79 -5.78 -0.79
C VAL A 132 -12.40 -5.92 -2.18
N GLU A 133 -13.67 -6.33 -2.26
CA GLU A 133 -14.38 -6.48 -3.53
C GLU A 133 -14.48 -5.14 -4.29
N ILE A 134 -14.84 -4.05 -3.60
CA ILE A 134 -14.94 -2.71 -4.20
C ILE A 134 -13.61 -2.25 -4.77
N HIS A 135 -12.51 -2.40 -4.02
CA HIS A 135 -11.18 -1.95 -4.48
C HIS A 135 -10.63 -2.80 -5.63
N ILE A 136 -10.89 -4.10 -5.65
CA ILE A 136 -10.55 -4.96 -6.79
C ILE A 136 -11.35 -4.55 -8.03
N GLN A 137 -12.68 -4.40 -7.91
CA GLN A 137 -13.53 -4.01 -9.02
C GLN A 137 -13.18 -2.63 -9.57
N SER A 138 -12.91 -1.66 -8.69
CA SER A 138 -12.52 -0.30 -9.08
C SER A 138 -11.17 -0.31 -9.81
N GLY A 139 -10.19 -1.08 -9.33
CA GLY A 139 -8.89 -1.25 -9.99
C GLY A 139 -9.02 -1.86 -11.39
N CYS A 140 -9.85 -2.91 -11.54
CA CYS A 140 -10.13 -3.51 -12.83
C CYS A 140 -10.79 -2.53 -13.81
N ALA A 141 -11.79 -1.78 -13.36
CA ALA A 141 -12.45 -0.77 -14.20
C ALA A 141 -11.49 0.36 -14.62
N MET A 142 -10.54 0.74 -13.76
CA MET A 142 -9.51 1.72 -14.10
C MET A 142 -8.53 1.20 -15.14
N LEU A 143 -8.16 -0.09 -15.10
CA LEU A 143 -7.31 -0.73 -16.10
C LEU A 143 -7.91 -0.71 -17.51
N GLU A 144 -9.24 -0.76 -17.64
CA GLU A 144 -9.91 -0.64 -18.95
C GLU A 144 -9.80 0.77 -19.56
N ASN A 145 -9.44 1.76 -18.74
CA ASN A 145 -9.34 3.17 -19.11
C ASN A 145 -7.88 3.68 -19.18
N LEU A 146 -6.89 2.79 -19.01
CA LEU A 146 -5.46 3.06 -19.20
C LEU A 146 -5.05 2.86 -20.67
#